data_AF-A0A9D8ECQ1-F1
#
_entry.id   AF-A0A9D8ECQ1-F1
#
_cell.length_a   1.000
_cell.length_b   1.000
_cell.length_c   1.000
_cell.angle_alpha   90.00
_cell.angle_beta   90.00
_cell.angle_gamma   90.00
#
_symmetry.space_group_name_H-M   'P 1'
#
loop_
_entity.id
_entity.type
_entity.pdbx_description
1 polymer ?
#
loop_
_entity_poly.entity_id
_entity_poly.type
_entity_poly.pdbx_seq_one_letter_code
_entity_poly.pdbx_strand_id
1 'polypeptide(L)' 'PDGLFTIEAKYCLGCCGLAPVMMINDKVYEKLTTKKISEIVSALKAESMLVEREIN' A
#
# COMPACT_ATOMS: atom_id res chain seq x y z
N PRO A 1 -15.96 -8.63 -0.39
CA PRO A 1 -14.80 -7.77 -0.07
C PRO A 1 -14.02 -8.39 1.09
N ASP A 2 -12.69 -8.34 1.08
CA ASP A 2 -11.85 -8.95 2.12
C ASP A 2 -11.65 -8.02 3.34
N GLY A 3 -12.07 -6.76 3.28
CA GLY A 3 -12.01 -5.82 4.40
C GLY A 3 -10.62 -5.30 4.73
N LEU A 4 -9.61 -5.65 3.92
CA LEU A 4 -8.20 -5.36 4.19
C LEU A 4 -7.72 -4.02 3.64
N PHE A 5 -8.31 -3.54 2.54
CA PHE A 5 -7.83 -2.35 1.82
C PHE A 5 -8.95 -1.35 1.56
N THR A 6 -8.62 -0.06 1.72
CA THR A 6 -9.45 1.08 1.32
C THR A 6 -8.65 1.95 0.37
N ILE A 7 -9.28 2.41 -0.71
CA ILE A 7 -8.65 3.30 -1.69
C ILE A 7 -9.27 4.68 -1.54
N GLU A 8 -8.43 5.68 -1.32
CA GLU A 8 -8.84 7.09 -1.20
C GLU A 8 -8.03 7.96 -2.15
N ALA A 9 -8.69 8.94 -2.77
CA ALA A 9 -8.00 9.97 -3.52
C ALA A 9 -7.42 11.00 -2.55
N LYS A 10 -6.11 11.23 -2.64
CA LYS A 10 -5.40 12.20 -1.79
C LYS A 10 -4.94 13.40 -2.62
N TYR A 11 -4.86 14.56 -1.97
CA TYR A 11 -4.23 15.74 -2.56
C TYR A 11 -2.73 15.53 -2.79
N CYS A 12 -2.04 16.58 -3.24
CA CYS A 12 -0.61 16.55 -3.51
C CYS A 12 0.19 16.01 -2.31
N LEU A 13 1.04 15.01 -2.57
CA LEU A 13 1.96 14.43 -1.59
C LEU A 13 3.34 15.12 -1.57
N GLY A 14 3.58 16.09 -2.45
CA GLY A 14 4.87 16.78 -2.57
C GLY A 14 6.00 15.96 -3.22
N CYS A 15 5.74 14.73 -3.65
CA CYS A 15 6.74 13.82 -4.22
C CYS A 15 6.80 13.84 -5.76
N CYS A 16 6.54 14.99 -6.40
CA CYS A 16 6.41 15.07 -7.87
C CYS A 16 7.65 14.59 -8.63
N GLY A 17 8.86 14.80 -8.12
CA GLY A 17 10.10 14.34 -8.75
C GLY A 17 10.32 12.81 -8.70
N LEU A 18 9.50 12.11 -7.93
CA LEU A 18 9.58 10.66 -7.68
C LEU A 18 8.32 9.93 -8.16
N ALA A 19 7.45 10.66 -8.88
CA ALA A 19 6.23 10.13 -9.46
C ALA A 19 6.52 8.94 -10.40
N PRO A 20 5.58 7.98 -10.50
CA PRO A 20 4.32 7.85 -9.76
C PRO A 20 4.51 7.40 -8.30
N VAL A 21 3.69 7.94 -7.39
CA VAL A 21 3.75 7.69 -5.94
C VAL A 21 2.39 7.26 -5.36
N MET A 22 2.42 6.49 -4.28
CA MET A 22 1.24 6.12 -3.48
C MET A 22 1.61 6.13 -2.00
N MET A 23 0.62 6.31 -1.13
CA MET A 23 0.81 6.26 0.33
C MET A 23 -0.07 5.16 0.91
N ILE A 24 0.50 4.32 1.78
CA ILE A 24 -0.22 3.27 2.51
C ILE A 24 0.19 3.37 3.98
N ASN A 25 -0.78 3.55 4.88
CA ASN A 25 -0.53 3.69 6.32
C ASN A 25 0.63 4.65 6.64
N ASP A 26 0.56 5.85 6.04
CA ASP A 26 1.56 6.93 6.14
C ASP A 26 2.97 6.64 5.57
N LYS A 27 3.18 5.46 4.97
CA LYS A 27 4.41 5.14 4.24
C LYS A 27 4.25 5.53 2.77
N VAL A 28 5.21 6.30 2.26
CA VAL A 28 5.28 6.69 0.85
C VAL A 28 6.03 5.64 0.04
N TYR A 29 5.44 5.21 -1.06
CA TYR A 29 6.04 4.34 -2.06
C TYR A 29 6.19 5.10 -3.37
N GLU A 30 7.38 5.04 -3.96
CA GLU A 30 7.78 5.82 -5.12
C GLU A 30 8.21 4.97 -6.31
N LYS A 31 8.37 5.60 -7.49
CA LYS A 31 8.78 4.94 -8.74
C LYS A 31 7.95 3.68 -9.00
N LEU A 32 6.64 3.81 -8.83
CA LEU A 32 5.70 2.70 -8.89
C LEU A 32 5.53 2.19 -10.33
N THR A 33 5.33 0.89 -10.44
CA THR A 33 4.86 0.23 -11.66
C THR A 33 3.71 -0.69 -11.28
N THR A 34 2.89 -1.11 -12.24
CA THR A 34 1.80 -2.06 -12.00
C THR A 34 2.28 -3.34 -11.30
N LYS A 35 3.45 -3.84 -11.71
CA LYS A 35 4.13 -4.98 -11.07
C LYS A 35 4.47 -4.70 -9.60
N LYS A 36 5.13 -3.57 -9.31
CA LYS A 36 5.47 -3.19 -7.93
C LYS A 36 4.24 -3.01 -7.05
N ILE A 37 3.17 -2.41 -7.57
CA ILE A 37 1.92 -2.24 -6.83
C ILE A 37 1.36 -3.61 -6.45
N SER A 38 1.31 -4.57 -7.40
CA SER A 38 0.86 -5.93 -7.10
C SER A 38 1.72 -6.61 -6.03
N GLU A 39 3.04 -6.47 -6.11
CA GLU A 39 3.96 -7.04 -5.11
C GLU A 39 3.75 -6.43 -3.72
N ILE A 40 3.60 -5.10 -3.63
CA ILE A 40 3.34 -4.38 -2.37
C ILE A 40 2.02 -4.84 -1.74
N VAL A 41 0.94 -4.89 -2.52
CA VAL A 41 -0.39 -5.30 -2.03
C VAL A 41 -0.37 -6.75 -1.56
N SER A 42 0.29 -7.66 -2.30
CA SER A 42 0.43 -9.06 -1.89
C SER A 42 1.23 -9.20 -0.59
N ALA A 43 2.32 -8.46 -0.42
CA ALA A 43 3.11 -8.47 0.81
C ALA A 43 2.29 -7.98 2.01
N LEU A 44 1.58 -6.85 1.87
CA LEU A 44 0.74 -6.30 2.95
C LEU A 44 -0.41 -7.24 3.33
N LYS A 45 -1.01 -7.92 2.35
CA LYS A 45 -2.06 -8.91 2.61
C LYS A 45 -1.52 -10.13 3.36
N ALA A 46 -0.31 -10.56 3.04
CA ALA A 46 0.34 -11.65 3.78
C ALA A 46 0.69 -11.22 5.22
N GLU A 47 1.20 -9.99 5.41
CA GLU A 47 1.47 -9.42 6.73
C GLU A 47 0.20 -9.32 7.58
N SER A 48 -0.91 -8.81 7.03
CA SER A 48 -2.17 -8.70 7.78
C SER A 48 -2.70 -10.05 8.25
N MET A 49 -2.52 -11.11 7.45
CA MET A 49 -2.90 -12.48 7.81
C MET A 49 -2.01 -13.08 8.91
N LEU A 50 -0.76 -12.64 9.04
CA LEU A 50 0.10 -13.07 10.15
C LEU A 50 -0.32 -12.40 11.46
N VAL A 51 -0.67 -11.12 11.42
CA VAL A 51 -1.16 -10.38 12.59
C VAL A 51 -2.45 -11.00 13.14
N GLU A 52 -3.41 -11.36 12.28
CA GLU A 52 -4.64 -12.05 12.72
C GLU A 52 -4.37 -13.41 13.38
N ARG A 53 -3.29 -14.11 12.99
CA ARG A 53 -2.91 -15.39 13.58
C ARG A 53 -2.16 -15.27 14.91
N GLU A 54 -1.58 -14.13 15.22
CA GLU A 54 -0.93 -13.86 16.52
C GLU A 54 -1.93 -13.37 17.58
N ILE A 55 -3.08 -12.83 17.16
CA ILE A 55 -4.08 -12.23 18.06
C ILE A 55 -5.18 -13.24 18.47
N ASN A 56 -5.24 -14.43 17.86
CA ASN A 56 -6.25 -15.47 18.11
C ASN A 56 -5.62 -16.80 18.55
#